data_AF-A0AA88MT20-F1
#
_entry.id   AF-A0AA88MT20-F1
#
_cell.length_a   1.000
_cell.length_b   1.000
_cell.length_c   1.000
_cell.angle_alpha   90.00
_cell.angle_beta   90.00
_cell.angle_gamma   90.00
#
_symmetry.space_group_name_H-M   'P 1'
#
loop_
_entity.id
_entity.type
_entity.pdbx_description
1 polymer ?
#
loop_
_entity_poly.entity_id
_entity_poly.type
_entity_poly.pdbx_seq_one_letter_code
_entity_poly.pdbx_strand_id
1 'polypeptide(L)'
;MALLLFFSVARMPAGVSWPRYLRMLGASVLAMFAGAQVVHQYYLPDLSIPDIPPKPGELRTELRGYKFRKEAAAALQQLEAEQKVD
;
A
#
# COMPACT_ATOMS: atom_id res chain seq x y z
N MET A 1 2.58 47.96 -2.04
CA MET A 1 3.45 47.06 -1.23
C MET A 1 2.78 45.71 -0.93
N ALA A 2 1.49 45.66 -0.54
CA ALA A 2 0.78 44.40 -0.24
C ALA A 2 0.62 43.42 -1.43
N LEU A 3 0.41 43.91 -2.66
CA LEU A 3 0.32 43.05 -3.86
C LEU A 3 1.63 42.32 -4.19
N LEU A 4 2.78 42.93 -3.88
CA LEU A 4 4.10 42.33 -4.12
C LEU A 4 4.40 41.22 -3.11
N LEU A 5 3.90 41.35 -1.88
CA LEU A 5 4.00 40.28 -0.88
C LEU A 5 3.14 39.06 -1.26
N PHE A 6 1.98 39.27 -1.88
CA PHE A 6 1.11 38.17 -2.33
C PHE A 6 1.74 37.37 -3.48
N PHE A 7 2.34 38.06 -4.46
CA PHE A 7 3.09 37.41 -5.54
C PHE A 7 4.41 36.76 -5.07
N SER A 8 5.05 37.34 -4.05
CA SER A 8 6.24 36.77 -3.41
C SER A 8 5.91 35.49 -2.62
N VAL A 9 4.79 35.46 -1.88
CA VAL A 9 4.30 34.26 -1.18
C VAL A 9 3.84 33.18 -2.18
N ALA A 10 3.25 33.56 -3.31
CA ALA A 10 2.87 32.61 -4.36
C ALA A 10 4.07 31.94 -5.07
N ARG A 11 5.25 32.57 -5.01
CA ARG A 11 6.50 32.11 -5.61
C ARG A 11 7.49 31.72 -4.50
N MET A 12 7.36 30.48 -4.04
CA MET A 12 8.22 29.89 -3.01
C MET A 12 9.72 29.93 -3.38
N PRO A 13 10.64 29.79 -2.39
CA PRO A 13 12.06 30.14 -2.52
C PRO A 13 12.85 29.48 -3.66
N ALA A 14 12.39 28.37 -4.25
CA ALA A 14 13.03 27.75 -5.43
C ALA A 14 12.42 28.20 -6.79
N GLY A 15 11.62 29.26 -6.81
CA GLY A 15 11.05 29.82 -8.05
C GLY A 15 9.86 29.06 -8.62
N VAL A 16 9.31 28.10 -7.89
CA VAL A 16 8.11 27.32 -8.28
C VAL A 16 6.89 27.68 -7.43
N SER A 17 5.69 27.42 -7.96
CA SER A 17 4.43 27.80 -7.29
C SER A 17 4.06 26.84 -6.14
N TRP A 18 3.38 27.36 -5.12
CA TRP A 18 2.84 26.59 -3.97
C TRP A 18 2.05 25.33 -4.37
N PRO A 19 1.15 25.37 -5.38
CA PRO A 19 0.45 24.18 -5.85
C PRO A 19 1.38 23.08 -6.36
N ARG A 20 2.56 23.43 -6.91
CA ARG A 20 3.54 22.44 -7.36
C ARG A 20 4.16 21.70 -6.18
N TYR A 21 4.48 22.40 -5.09
CA TYR A 21 4.95 21.77 -3.85
C TYR A 21 3.89 20.85 -3.23
N LEU A 22 2.64 21.32 -3.13
CA LEU A 22 1.55 20.52 -2.59
C LEU A 22 1.27 19.26 -3.41
N ARG A 23 1.34 19.35 -4.75
CA ARG A 23 1.22 18.18 -5.62
C ARG A 23 2.33 17.16 -5.37
N MET A 24 3.58 17.62 -5.24
CA MET A 24 4.70 16.73 -4.97
C MET A 24 4.61 16.08 -3.59
N LEU A 25 4.30 16.88 -2.56
CA LEU A 25 4.09 16.39 -1.20
C LEU A 25 2.95 15.37 -1.17
N GLY A 26 1.80 15.69 -1.76
CA GLY A 26 0.66 14.79 -1.88
C GLY A 26 1.03 13.49 -2.61
N ALA A 27 1.72 13.58 -3.75
CA ALA A 27 2.19 12.41 -4.48
C ALA A 27 3.14 11.53 -3.66
N SER A 28 4.07 12.12 -2.90
CA SER A 28 4.99 11.36 -2.04
C SER A 28 4.26 10.62 -0.90
N VAL A 29 3.29 11.27 -0.26
CA VAL A 29 2.50 10.66 0.82
C VAL A 29 1.60 9.55 0.27
N LEU A 30 0.97 9.77 -0.88
CA LEU A 30 0.17 8.74 -1.54
C LEU A 30 1.03 7.55 -1.98
N ALA A 31 2.23 7.79 -2.53
CA ALA A 31 3.16 6.72 -2.87
C ALA A 31 3.61 5.92 -1.64
N MET A 32 3.84 6.60 -0.50
CA MET A 32 4.15 5.95 0.77
C MET A 32 3.01 5.03 1.24
N PHE A 33 1.76 5.51 1.22
CA PHE A 33 0.60 4.70 1.60
C PHE A 33 0.36 3.54 0.63
N ALA A 34 0.50 3.77 -0.68
CA ALA A 34 0.39 2.71 -1.68
C ALA A 34 1.45 1.63 -1.45
N GLY A 35 2.70 2.01 -1.20
CA GLY A 35 3.79 1.09 -0.88
C GLY A 35 3.51 0.27 0.39
N ALA A 36 3.07 0.93 1.47
CA ALA A 36 2.71 0.26 2.72
C ALA A 36 1.59 -0.76 2.49
N GLN A 37 0.54 -0.38 1.74
CA GLN A 37 -0.57 -1.28 1.44
C GLN A 37 -0.15 -2.48 0.60
N VAL A 38 0.74 -2.29 -0.38
CA VAL A 38 1.27 -3.39 -1.20
C VAL A 38 2.02 -4.41 -0.34
N VAL A 39 2.83 -3.97 0.63
CA VAL A 39 3.52 -4.88 1.57
C VAL A 39 2.52 -5.67 2.41
N HIS A 40 1.48 -5.00 2.93
CA HIS A 40 0.42 -5.67 3.68
C HIS A 40 -0.35 -6.69 2.84
N GLN A 41 -0.65 -6.40 1.57
CA GLN A 41 -1.31 -7.36 0.68
C GLN A 41 -0.39 -8.50 0.25
N TYR A 42 0.89 -8.22 0.02
CA TYR A 42 1.84 -9.22 -0.48
C TYR A 42 2.21 -10.25 0.58
N TYR A 43 2.53 -9.79 1.79
CA TYR A 43 2.94 -10.67 2.88
C TYR A 43 1.75 -11.14 3.73
N LEU A 44 0.65 -10.38 3.75
CA LEU A 44 -0.53 -10.63 4.59
C LEU A 44 -0.13 -11.05 6.02
N PRO A 45 0.60 -10.17 6.73
CA PRO A 45 1.15 -10.51 8.03
C PRO A 45 0.02 -10.83 9.00
N ASP A 46 0.25 -11.83 9.84
CA ASP A 46 -0.64 -12.10 10.96
C ASP A 46 -0.48 -10.97 11.99
N LEU A 47 -1.54 -10.19 12.19
CA LEU A 47 -1.55 -9.09 13.16
C LEU A 47 -2.04 -9.55 14.54
N SER A 48 -2.40 -10.83 14.69
CA SER A 48 -2.74 -11.37 16.00
C SER A 48 -1.48 -11.42 16.89
N ILE A 49 -1.57 -10.80 18.06
CA ILE A 49 -0.52 -10.86 19.07
C ILE A 49 -0.90 -12.02 20.00
N PRO A 50 -0.13 -13.12 20.01
CA PRO A 50 -0.38 -14.19 20.98
C PRO A 50 0.00 -13.70 22.38
N ASP A 51 -0.81 -14.01 23.40
CA ASP A 51 -0.53 -13.66 24.80
C ASP A 51 0.80 -14.26 25.30
N ILE A 52 1.19 -15.40 24.73
CA ILE A 52 2.45 -16.08 25.03
C ILE A 52 3.35 -15.93 23.80
N PRO A 53 4.55 -15.34 23.93
CA PRO A 53 5.46 -15.20 22.80
C PRO A 53 5.90 -16.59 22.32
N PRO A 54 5.94 -16.82 20.99
CA PRO A 54 6.41 -18.08 20.43
C PRO A 54 7.87 -18.31 20.80
N LYS A 55 8.27 -19.58 20.93
CA LYS A 55 9.66 -19.91 21.23
C LYS A 55 10.56 -19.47 20.07
N PRO A 56 11.83 -19.10 20.33
CA PRO A 56 12.78 -18.80 19.28
C PRO A 56 12.83 -19.92 18.22
N GLY A 57 12.52 -19.59 16.97
CA GLY A 57 12.47 -20.55 15.86
C GLY A 57 11.08 -21.11 15.51
N GLU A 58 10.05 -20.89 16.33
CA GLU A 58 8.66 -21.28 16.03
C GLU A 58 7.86 -20.18 15.30
N LEU A 59 8.50 -19.05 14.99
CA LEU A 59 7.88 -17.95 14.27
C LEU A 59 7.46 -18.40 12.87
N ARG A 60 6.14 -18.40 12.63
CA ARG A 60 5.55 -18.74 11.33
C ARG A 60 5.73 -17.58 10.37
N THR A 61 6.84 -17.55 9.64
CA THR A 61 7.13 -16.54 8.60
C THR A 61 6.57 -16.91 7.23
N GLU A 62 5.45 -17.63 7.18
CA GLU A 62 4.88 -18.12 5.92
C GLU A 62 4.31 -16.96 5.08
N LEU A 63 4.54 -16.97 3.76
CA LEU A 63 3.97 -15.99 2.82
C LEU A 63 2.46 -16.22 2.66
N ARG A 64 1.68 -15.87 3.69
CA ARG A 64 0.23 -16.15 3.76
C ARG A 64 -0.52 -15.55 2.56
N GLY A 65 -0.12 -14.36 2.10
CA GLY A 65 -0.67 -13.74 0.89
C GLY A 65 -0.39 -14.49 -0.42
N TYR A 66 0.69 -15.26 -0.52
CA TYR A 66 0.94 -16.11 -1.70
C TYR A 66 0.05 -17.35 -1.70
N LYS A 67 -0.18 -17.98 -0.53
CA LYS A 67 -1.05 -19.15 -0.39
C LYS A 67 -2.50 -18.82 -0.77
N PHE A 68 -3.05 -17.74 -0.21
CA PHE A 68 -4.41 -17.29 -0.53
C PHE A 68 -4.61 -17.06 -2.04
N ARG A 69 -3.64 -16.47 -2.73
CA ARG A 69 -3.73 -16.25 -4.19
C ARG A 69 -3.74 -17.55 -4.98
N LYS A 70 -2.94 -18.55 -4.58
CA LYS A 70 -2.97 -19.87 -5.21
C LYS A 70 -4.30 -20.57 -5.00
N GLU A 71 -4.83 -20.54 -3.78
CA GLU A 71 -6.12 -21.14 -3.44
C GLU A 71 -7.27 -20.47 -4.21
N ALA A 72 -7.30 -19.14 -4.27
CA ALA A 72 -8.28 -18.40 -5.04
C ALA A 72 -8.22 -18.72 -6.55
N ALA A 73 -7.02 -18.81 -7.13
CA ALA A 73 -6.86 -19.19 -8.53
C ALA A 73 -7.35 -20.62 -8.82
N ALA A 74 -7.09 -21.56 -7.91
CA ALA A 74 -7.58 -22.92 -8.03
C ALA A 74 -9.12 -23.00 -7.93
N ALA A 75 -9.73 -22.24 -7.02
CA ALA A 75 -11.18 -22.17 -6.89
C ALA A 75 -11.86 -21.59 -8.13
N LEU A 76 -11.27 -20.55 -8.74
CA LEU A 76 -11.77 -19.98 -9.99
C LEU A 76 -11.73 -21.00 -11.14
N GLN A 77 -10.65 -21.77 -11.25
CA GLN A 77 -10.54 -22.83 -12.26
C GLN A 77 -11.59 -23.93 -12.06
N GLN A 78 -11.95 -24.26 -10.82
CA GLN A 78 -13.01 -25.21 -10.52
C GLN A 78 -14.38 -24.70 -10.97
N LEU A 79 -14.69 -23.42 -10.70
CA LEU A 79 -15.94 -22.80 -11.14
C LEU A 79 -16.04 -22.75 -12.68
N GLU A 80 -14.96 -22.40 -13.37
CA GLU A 80 -14.92 -22.40 -14.83
C GLU A 80 -15.06 -23.82 -15.43
N ALA A 81 -14.56 -24.84 -14.73
CA ALA A 81 -14.71 -26.23 -15.15
C ALA A 81 -16.16 -26.72 -14.93
N GLU A 82 -16.78 -26.38 -13.80
CA GLU A 82 -18.18 -26.69 -13.50
C GLU A 82 -19.12 -26.03 -14.51
N GLN A 83 -18.88 -24.75 -14.83
CA GLN A 83 -19.68 -24.01 -15.83
C GLN A 83 -19.55 -24.55 -17.26
N LYS A 84 -18.46 -25.25 -17.61
CA LYS A 84 -18.26 -25.85 -18.95
C LYS A 84 -18.87 -27.24 -19.09
N VAL A 85 -19.29 -27.85 -17.98
CA VAL A 85 -19.87 -29.20 -17.96
C VAL A 85 -21.40 -29.17 -18.08
N ASP A 86 -22.01 -28.01 -17.82
CA ASP A 86 -23.42 -27.69 -18.11
C ASP A 86 -23.63 -27.16 -19.54
#